data_AF-A0AAE1PG26-F1
#
_entry.id   AF-A0AAE1PG26-F1
#
_cell.length_a   1.000
_cell.length_b   1.000
_cell.length_c   1.000
_cell.angle_alpha   90.00
_cell.angle_beta   90.00
_cell.angle_gamma   90.00
#
_symmetry.space_group_name_H-M   'P 1'
#
loop_
_entity.id
_entity.type
_entity.pdbx_description
1 polymer ?
#
loop_
_entity_poly.entity_id
_entity_poly.type
_entity_poly.pdbx_seq_one_letter_code
_entity_poly.pdbx_strand_id
1 'polypeptide(L)'
;MALSIHILALSSTLHCPPQPGTVLNLALSTSWHCPQPGTVHILALSSTWHCPQPGTVFNLALSSTWHCPQSGTVLNLALSSIWHCPHPGTILNLALSSTWHCPQPGTVLNLALSSTLHCLVALCIS
;
A
#
# COMPACT_ATOMS: atom_id res chain seq x y z
N MET A 1 22.00 6.12 -12.05
CA MET A 1 21.62 4.73 -12.40
C MET A 1 20.45 4.36 -11.50
N ALA A 2 19.26 4.13 -12.06
CA ALA A 2 18.13 3.64 -11.29
C ALA A 2 18.26 2.12 -11.15
N LEU A 3 18.32 1.62 -9.92
CA LEU A 3 18.36 0.18 -9.66
C LEU A 3 16.97 -0.40 -9.95
N SER A 4 16.90 -1.45 -10.77
CA SER A 4 15.65 -2.14 -11.09
C SER A 4 15.75 -3.60 -10.64
N ILE A 5 14.87 -4.01 -9.72
CA ILE A 5 14.88 -5.34 -9.10
C ILE A 5 13.60 -6.08 -9.51
N HIS A 6 13.76 -7.31 -9.99
CA HIS A 6 12.65 -8.19 -10.40
C HIS A 6 12.69 -9.47 -9.58
N ILE A 7 11.57 -9.82 -8.93
CA ILE A 7 11.50 -10.96 -8.03
C ILE A 7 10.30 -11.83 -8.43
N LEU A 8 10.57 -13.11 -8.60
CA LEU A 8 9.58 -14.15 -8.79
C LEU A 8 9.78 -15.20 -7.70
N ALA A 9 8.81 -15.32 -6.79
CA ALA A 9 8.93 -16.20 -5.64
C ALA A 9 7.58 -16.78 -5.23
N LEU A 10 7.58 -17.86 -4.45
CA LEU A 10 6.35 -18.33 -3.81
C LEU A 10 5.97 -17.40 -2.63
N SER A 11 6.98 -16.99 -1.87
CA SER A 11 6.90 -16.01 -0.79
C SER A 11 8.11 -15.10 -0.85
N SER A 12 7.93 -13.80 -0.67
CA SER A 12 9.03 -12.85 -0.62
C SER A 12 8.90 -11.86 0.53
N THR A 13 9.97 -11.75 1.32
CA THR A 13 10.20 -10.66 2.26
C THR A 13 11.17 -9.68 1.63
N LEU A 14 10.70 -8.46 1.37
CA LEU A 14 11.47 -7.46 0.67
C LEU A 14 11.85 -6.32 1.59
N HIS A 15 13.15 -6.04 1.61
CA HIS A 15 13.72 -4.83 2.18
C HIS A 15 14.29 -4.00 1.03
N CYS A 16 13.92 -2.73 0.94
CA CYS A 16 14.40 -1.90 -0.17
C CYS A 16 15.91 -1.70 -0.13
N PRO A 17 16.54 -1.62 -1.30
CA PRO A 17 17.90 -1.10 -1.39
C PRO A 17 17.93 0.35 -0.87
N PRO A 18 19.07 0.81 -0.31
CA PRO A 18 19.23 2.16 0.24
C PRO A 18 19.27 3.27 -0.82
N GLN A 19 18.91 2.97 -2.07
CA GLN A 19 18.97 3.88 -3.21
C GLN A 19 17.62 3.90 -3.93
N PRO A 20 17.18 5.06 -4.46
CA PRO A 20 15.96 5.15 -5.25
C PRO A 20 15.99 4.17 -6.42
N GLY A 21 14.93 3.40 -6.56
CA GLY A 21 14.84 2.35 -7.57
C GLY A 21 13.42 1.89 -7.81
N THR A 22 13.29 1.00 -8.79
CA THR A 22 12.03 0.34 -9.13
C THR A 22 12.09 -1.12 -8.69
N VAL A 23 11.09 -1.58 -7.96
CA VAL A 23 10.95 -2.99 -7.56
C VAL A 23 9.69 -3.56 -8.20
N LEU A 24 9.85 -4.65 -8.95
CA LEU A 24 8.75 -5.50 -9.40
C LEU A 24 8.80 -6.82 -8.65
N ASN A 25 7.69 -7.17 -7.97
CA ASN A 25 7.59 -8.41 -7.22
C ASN A 25 6.32 -9.17 -7.61
N LEU A 26 6.50 -10.42 -8.03
CA LEU A 26 5.44 -11.36 -8.32
C LEU A 26 5.58 -12.55 -7.38
N ALA A 27 4.68 -12.69 -6.41
CA ALA A 27 4.68 -13.82 -5.49
C ALA A 27 3.29 -14.18 -4.95
N LEU A 28 3.09 -15.38 -4.42
CA LEU A 28 1.79 -15.69 -3.79
C LEU A 28 1.58 -14.87 -2.51
N SER A 29 2.66 -14.73 -1.72
CA SER A 29 2.66 -13.93 -0.50
C SER A 29 3.84 -12.96 -0.49
N THR A 30 3.57 -11.72 -0.11
CA THR A 30 4.60 -10.68 -0.06
C THR A 30 4.53 -9.94 1.26
N SER A 31 5.65 -9.86 1.96
CA SER A 31 5.83 -8.92 3.07
C SER A 31 6.87 -7.90 2.67
N TRP A 32 6.50 -6.64 2.68
CA TRP A 32 7.37 -5.58 2.19
C TRP A 32 7.60 -4.53 3.27
N HIS A 33 8.87 -4.24 3.53
CA HIS A 33 9.28 -3.24 4.51
C HIS A 33 10.34 -2.32 3.90
N CYS A 34 9.99 -1.06 3.62
CA CYS A 34 10.97 -0.09 3.14
C CYS A 34 10.99 1.23 3.88
N PRO A 35 12.17 1.63 4.38
CA PRO A 35 12.37 2.91 5.00
C PRO A 35 12.82 4.01 4.04
N GLN A 36 12.73 3.82 2.72
CA GLN A 36 13.23 4.74 1.70
C GLN A 36 12.22 4.93 0.56
N PRO A 37 12.19 6.12 -0.08
CA PRO A 37 11.34 6.39 -1.22
C PRO A 37 11.73 5.56 -2.45
N GLY A 38 10.72 5.05 -3.15
CA GLY A 38 10.89 4.27 -4.38
C GLY A 38 9.57 4.04 -5.12
N THR A 39 9.67 3.44 -6.30
CA THR A 39 8.52 3.01 -7.09
C THR A 39 8.39 1.49 -7.02
N VAL A 40 7.23 1.00 -6.60
CA VAL A 40 7.06 -0.41 -6.27
C VAL A 40 5.81 -0.95 -6.92
N HIS A 41 5.96 -2.08 -7.61
CA HIS A 41 4.87 -2.81 -8.23
C HIS A 41 4.82 -4.21 -7.63
N ILE A 42 3.69 -4.55 -7.01
CA ILE A 42 3.45 -5.86 -6.42
C ILE A 42 2.24 -6.49 -7.07
N LEU A 43 2.42 -7.73 -7.54
CA LEU A 43 1.34 -8.65 -7.84
C LEU A 43 1.43 -9.82 -6.86
N ALA A 44 0.40 -9.98 -6.03
CA ALA A 44 0.34 -11.09 -5.08
C ALA A 44 -1.07 -11.63 -4.83
N LEU A 45 -1.20 -12.79 -4.18
CA LEU A 45 -2.51 -13.18 -3.62
C LEU A 45 -2.72 -12.45 -2.28
N SER A 46 -1.68 -12.44 -1.45
CA SER A 46 -1.66 -11.73 -0.16
C SER A 46 -0.46 -10.80 -0.09
N SER A 47 -0.70 -9.56 0.29
CA SER A 47 0.36 -8.58 0.51
C SER A 47 0.21 -7.90 1.87
N THR A 48 1.33 -7.81 2.59
CA THR A 48 1.46 -6.98 3.79
C THR A 48 2.52 -5.94 3.54
N TRP A 49 2.19 -4.69 3.81
CA TRP A 49 3.01 -3.55 3.49
C TRP A 49 3.25 -2.68 4.71
N HIS A 50 4.51 -2.39 4.99
CA HIS A 50 4.92 -1.48 6.05
C HIS A 50 5.94 -0.46 5.51
N CYS A 51 5.57 0.81 5.41
CA CYS A 51 6.43 1.83 4.82
C CYS A 51 6.46 3.11 5.64
N PRO A 52 7.51 3.34 6.44
CA PRO A 52 7.66 4.55 7.23
C PRO A 52 8.00 5.82 6.43
N GLN A 53 8.19 5.76 5.10
CA GLN A 53 8.53 6.93 4.28
C GLN A 53 7.65 7.08 3.02
N PRO A 54 7.59 8.29 2.42
CA PRO A 54 6.85 8.52 1.18
C PRO A 54 7.35 7.66 0.02
N GLY A 55 6.43 7.11 -0.76
CA GLY A 55 6.75 6.36 -1.96
C GLY A 55 5.57 6.30 -2.92
N THR A 56 5.81 5.81 -4.13
CA THR A 56 4.76 5.51 -5.11
C THR A 56 4.60 4.01 -5.20
N VAL A 57 3.40 3.53 -4.90
CA VAL A 57 3.15 2.09 -4.79
C VAL A 57 1.94 1.71 -5.62
N PHE A 58 2.11 0.66 -6.41
CA PHE A 58 1.06 -0.03 -7.11
C PHE A 58 0.97 -1.46 -6.58
N ASN A 59 -0.19 -1.83 -6.07
CA ASN A 59 -0.44 -3.18 -5.56
C ASN A 59 -1.70 -3.75 -6.19
N LEU A 60 -1.56 -4.96 -6.72
CA LEU A 60 -2.65 -5.81 -7.14
C LEU A 60 -2.63 -7.07 -6.27
N ALA A 61 -3.62 -7.22 -5.38
CA ALA A 61 -3.71 -8.40 -4.52
C ALA A 61 -5.14 -8.87 -4.25
N LEU A 62 -5.37 -10.14 -3.88
CA LEU A 62 -6.70 -10.53 -3.38
C LEU A 62 -6.93 -9.94 -1.98
N SER A 63 -5.92 -10.03 -1.12
CA SER A 63 -5.91 -9.46 0.22
C SER A 63 -4.68 -8.57 0.40
N SER A 64 -4.91 -7.37 0.93
CA SER A 64 -3.85 -6.41 1.20
C SER A 64 -4.01 -5.79 2.58
N THR A 65 -2.90 -5.70 3.30
CA THR A 65 -2.83 -4.98 4.58
C THR A 65 -1.74 -3.93 4.49
N TRP A 66 -2.07 -2.70 4.84
CA TRP A 66 -1.19 -1.55 4.70
C TRP A 66 -1.03 -0.81 6.03
N HIS A 67 0.23 -0.57 6.37
CA HIS A 67 0.64 0.26 7.49
C HIS A 67 1.60 1.34 6.99
N CYS A 68 1.14 2.59 6.93
CA CYS A 68 1.93 3.70 6.41
C CYS A 68 1.93 4.90 7.37
N PRO A 69 2.99 5.09 8.18
CA PRO A 69 3.12 6.19 9.14
C PRO A 69 3.24 7.60 8.52
N GLN A 70 3.57 7.72 7.24
CA GLN A 70 3.88 8.97 6.54
C GLN A 70 3.15 9.08 5.19
N SER A 71 3.09 10.30 4.66
CA SER A 71 2.44 10.64 3.39
C SER A 71 3.06 9.89 2.21
N GLY A 72 2.24 9.32 1.33
CA GLY A 72 2.69 8.66 0.10
C GLY A 72 1.57 8.63 -0.94
N THR A 73 1.92 8.20 -2.17
CA THR A 73 0.93 7.94 -3.22
C THR A 73 0.77 6.45 -3.36
N VAL A 74 -0.40 5.94 -2.99
CA VAL A 74 -0.68 4.51 -3.13
C VAL A 74 -1.90 4.28 -4.00
N LEU A 75 -1.74 3.36 -4.94
CA LEU A 75 -2.82 2.77 -5.70
C LEU A 75 -2.92 1.28 -5.35
N ASN A 76 -4.04 0.89 -4.78
CA ASN A 76 -4.32 -0.48 -4.39
C ASN A 76 -5.58 -0.98 -5.07
N LEU A 77 -5.45 -2.12 -5.73
CA LEU A 77 -6.57 -2.87 -6.31
C LEU A 77 -6.64 -4.22 -5.60
N ALA A 78 -7.67 -4.42 -4.78
CA ALA A 78 -7.82 -5.66 -4.03
C ALA A 78 -9.26 -6.15 -3.83
N LEU A 79 -9.48 -7.42 -3.51
CA LEU A 79 -10.83 -7.83 -3.07
C LEU A 79 -11.08 -7.34 -1.65
N SER A 80 -10.11 -7.53 -0.77
CA SER A 80 -10.12 -7.06 0.62
C SER A 80 -8.90 -6.20 0.90
N SER A 81 -9.11 -5.02 1.46
CA SER A 81 -8.02 -4.16 1.91
C SER A 81 -8.21 -3.64 3.33
N ILE A 82 -7.13 -3.66 4.11
CA ILE A 82 -7.08 -3.06 5.44
C ILE A 82 -5.99 -1.99 5.43
N TRP A 83 -6.34 -0.82 5.93
CA TRP A 83 -5.50 0.35 5.89
C TRP A 83 -5.37 0.99 7.26
N HIS A 84 -4.12 1.20 7.67
CA HIS A 84 -3.75 1.91 8.88
C HIS A 84 -2.75 3.02 8.55
N CYS A 85 -3.20 4.27 8.54
CA CYS A 85 -2.38 5.42 8.20
C CYS A 85 -2.59 6.55 9.22
N PRO A 86 -1.61 6.87 10.08
CA PRO A 86 -1.72 7.98 11.03
C PRO A 86 -1.52 9.37 10.44
N HIS A 87 -1.01 9.52 9.21
CA HIS A 87 -0.75 10.82 8.56
C HIS A 87 -1.41 10.94 7.18
N PRO A 88 -1.73 12.16 6.72
CA PRO A 88 -2.32 12.41 5.41
C PRO A 88 -1.44 11.89 4.27
N GLY A 89 -2.02 11.16 3.34
CA GLY A 89 -1.43 10.80 2.05
C GLY A 89 -2.49 10.87 0.94
N THR A 90 -2.08 10.63 -0.30
CA THR A 90 -3.01 10.47 -1.42
C THR A 90 -3.18 8.99 -1.68
N ILE A 91 -4.34 8.45 -1.31
CA ILE A 91 -4.60 7.02 -1.46
C ILE A 91 -5.80 6.80 -2.35
N LEU A 92 -5.57 6.00 -3.41
CA LEU A 92 -6.62 5.43 -4.23
C LEU A 92 -6.75 3.94 -3.92
N ASN A 93 -7.90 3.55 -3.39
CA ASN A 93 -8.20 2.15 -3.12
C ASN A 93 -9.46 1.74 -3.87
N LEU A 94 -9.33 0.72 -4.70
CA LEU A 94 -10.43 0.06 -5.36
C LEU A 94 -10.56 -1.34 -4.77
N ALA A 95 -11.62 -1.58 -4.00
CA ALA A 95 -11.83 -2.88 -3.37
C ALA A 95 -13.28 -3.34 -3.27
N LEU A 96 -13.53 -4.64 -3.08
CA LEU A 96 -14.88 -5.08 -2.72
C LEU A 96 -15.18 -4.75 -1.26
N SER A 97 -14.23 -5.03 -0.37
CA SER A 97 -14.29 -4.69 1.05
C SER A 97 -13.06 -3.89 1.46
N SER A 98 -13.27 -2.78 2.16
CA SER A 98 -12.17 -2.00 2.74
C SER A 98 -12.42 -1.60 4.19
N THR A 99 -11.34 -1.62 4.99
CA THR A 99 -11.33 -1.12 6.36
C THR A 99 -10.27 -0.05 6.48
N TRP A 100 -10.64 1.11 7.04
CA TRP A 100 -9.77 2.26 7.16
C TRP A 100 -9.66 2.74 8.60
N HIS A 101 -8.43 2.92 9.05
CA HIS A 101 -8.10 3.53 10.32
C HIS A 101 -7.16 4.72 10.10
N CYS A 102 -7.69 5.93 10.28
CA CYS A 102 -6.93 7.16 10.10
C CYS A 102 -7.29 8.17 11.21
N PRO A 103 -6.42 8.45 12.20
CA PRO A 103 -6.70 9.43 13.25
C PRO A 103 -6.60 10.90 12.80
N GLN A 104 -5.99 11.18 11.64
CA GLN A 104 -5.77 12.54 11.12
C GLN A 104 -6.52 12.75 9.79
N PRO A 105 -6.87 13.99 9.42
CA PRO A 105 -7.46 14.30 8.12
C PRO A 105 -6.47 14.03 6.98
N GLY A 106 -6.96 13.44 5.88
CA GLY A 106 -6.21 13.16 4.67
C GLY A 106 -7.12 12.97 3.46
N THR A 107 -6.54 12.80 2.27
CA THR A 107 -7.30 12.61 1.02
C THR A 107 -7.31 11.14 0.65
N VAL A 108 -8.43 10.47 0.96
CA VAL A 108 -8.65 9.07 0.59
C VAL A 108 -9.80 9.01 -0.40
N LEU A 109 -9.50 8.49 -1.60
CA LEU A 109 -10.52 8.08 -2.56
C LEU A 109 -10.65 6.56 -2.46
N ASN A 110 -11.72 6.11 -1.83
CA ASN A 110 -12.00 4.70 -1.64
C ASN A 110 -13.27 4.32 -2.40
N LEU A 111 -13.10 3.59 -3.50
CA LEU A 111 -14.21 3.02 -4.24
C LEU A 111 -14.39 1.58 -3.78
N ALA A 112 -15.33 1.35 -2.88
CA ALA A 112 -15.62 0.00 -2.39
C ALA A 112 -17.11 -0.32 -2.26
N LEU A 113 -17.44 -1.61 -2.49
CA LEU A 113 -18.81 -2.10 -2.32
C LEU A 113 -19.22 -2.10 -0.84
N SER A 114 -18.28 -2.42 0.04
CA SER A 114 -18.44 -2.35 1.50
C SER A 114 -17.22 -1.66 2.10
N SER A 115 -17.43 -0.62 2.90
CA SER A 115 -16.34 0.06 3.59
C SER A 115 -16.66 0.34 5.05
N THR A 116 -15.65 0.22 5.90
CA THR A 116 -15.70 0.68 7.29
C THR A 116 -14.62 1.73 7.49
N LEU A 117 -15.00 2.86 8.09
CA LEU A 117 -14.12 3.99 8.28
C LEU A 117 -14.09 4.41 9.74
N HIS A 118 -12.93 4.27 10.39
CA HIS A 118 -12.67 4.79 11.72
C HIS A 118 -11.75 6.01 11.59
N CYS A 119 -12.34 7.21 11.55
CA CYS A 119 -11.63 8.49 11.51
C CYS A 119 -12.26 9.54 12.45
N LEU A 120 -11.42 10.37 13.06
CA LEU A 120 -11.83 11.47 13.94
C LEU A 120 -12.30 12.71 13.15
N VAL A 121 -11.73 12.96 11.96
CA VAL A 121 -12.15 13.96 10.95
C VAL A 121 -11.57 13.54 9.59
N ALA A 122 -12.35 12.96 8.67
CA ALA A 122 -11.89 12.66 7.31
C ALA A 122 -12.84 13.21 6.24
N LEU A 123 -12.26 13.80 5.19
CA LEU A 123 -12.88 13.89 3.88
C LEU A 123 -12.66 12.57 3.15
N CYS A 124 -13.47 11.58 3.48
CA CYS A 124 -13.59 10.38 2.66
C CYS A 124 -14.67 10.63 1.62
N ILE A 125 -14.24 10.75 0.37
CA ILE A 125 -15.14 10.73 -0.77
C ILE A 125 -15.29 9.24 -1.11
N SER A 126 -16.44 8.68 -0.73
CA SER A 126 -16.87 7.35 -1.15
C SER A 126 -17.71 7.44 -2.42
#